data_AF-W5WCL6-F1
#
_entry.id   AF-W5WCL6-F1
#
_cell.length_a   1.000
_cell.length_b   1.000
_cell.length_c   1.000
_cell.angle_alpha   90.00
_cell.angle_beta   90.00
_cell.angle_gamma   90.00
#
_symmetry.space_group_name_H-M   'P 1'
#
loop_
_entity.id
_entity.type
_entity.pdbx_description
1 polymer ?
#
loop_
_entity_poly.entity_id
_entity_poly.type
_entity_poly.pdbx_seq_one_letter_code
_entity_poly.pdbx_strand_id
1 'polypeptide(L)'
;MFDEPVKGFGLDVEFDMSQKAAMLKDAQTYLESINVPETGGPGTDIGQPNSTTFSFETMLTHDVRITNLARNLRIRKSLIQCPLMWEIRKYNLDDPVADQLVKDHYQGTGISTKNDSSTGLGQIFAATAIRARNHCINQGIISGPIMDPGKESDLWPVWQNLHNDANYNISTIPLVLIEGAHAVGLGRPGLDFSEDDSRKTLARYNGTGDKAKQYGRQLIGLYRVFEKYNAALRRR
;
A
#
# COMPACT_ATOMS: atom_id res chain seq x y z
N MET A 1 14.86 11.10 -16.78
CA MET A 1 15.68 10.25 -15.88
C MET A 1 15.59 10.90 -14.51
N PHE A 2 14.91 10.27 -13.55
CA PHE A 2 14.82 10.80 -12.19
C PHE A 2 16.07 10.34 -11.44
N ASP A 3 16.86 11.26 -10.92
CA ASP A 3 18.07 10.97 -10.16
C ASP A 3 17.77 10.14 -8.90
N GLU A 4 18.75 9.38 -8.42
CA GLU A 4 18.63 8.68 -7.14
C GLU A 4 18.37 9.70 -6.02
N PRO A 5 17.35 9.49 -5.17
CA PRO A 5 17.06 10.40 -4.08
C PRO A 5 18.23 10.45 -3.09
N VAL A 6 18.64 11.66 -2.69
CA VAL A 6 19.72 11.85 -1.73
C VAL A 6 19.34 11.20 -0.40
N LYS A 7 20.17 10.29 0.12
CA LYS A 7 19.90 9.62 1.40
C LYS A 7 19.66 10.65 2.52
N GLY A 8 18.45 10.68 3.07
CA GLY A 8 18.10 11.47 4.24
C GLY A 8 18.43 10.70 5.52
N PHE A 9 19.31 11.24 6.35
CA PHE A 9 19.53 10.73 7.71
C PHE A 9 18.38 11.22 8.60
N GLY A 10 17.78 10.32 9.40
CA GLY A 10 16.67 10.67 10.30
C GLY A 10 15.37 9.90 10.04
N LEU A 11 14.45 10.03 11.01
CA LEU A 11 13.09 9.51 10.91
C LEU A 11 12.24 10.44 10.03
N ASP A 12 11.23 9.87 9.38
CA ASP A 12 10.24 10.67 8.66
C ASP A 12 9.47 11.63 9.61
N VAL A 13 9.05 12.76 9.04
CA VAL A 13 8.25 13.81 9.68
C VAL A 13 6.96 14.03 8.90
N GLU A 14 6.05 14.82 9.47
CA GLU A 14 4.82 15.23 8.78
C GLU A 14 5.14 16.01 7.51
N PHE A 15 4.30 15.84 6.49
CA PHE A 15 4.50 16.44 5.19
C PHE A 15 4.26 17.95 5.24
N ASP A 16 5.17 18.69 4.61
CA ASP A 16 5.07 20.14 4.43
C ASP A 16 4.04 20.44 3.33
N MET A 17 2.83 20.82 3.74
CA MET A 17 1.70 21.07 2.83
C MET A 17 1.97 22.18 1.80
N SER A 18 2.97 23.04 2.01
CA SER A 18 3.40 24.00 0.98
C SER A 18 3.98 23.32 -0.26
N GLN A 19 4.45 22.07 -0.13
CA GLN A 19 5.02 21.27 -1.23
C GLN A 19 3.98 20.39 -1.93
N LYS A 20 2.72 20.39 -1.46
CA LYS A 20 1.62 19.55 -2.01
C LYS A 20 1.50 19.67 -3.52
N ALA A 21 1.41 20.90 -4.04
CA ALA A 21 1.21 21.14 -5.48
C ALA A 21 2.39 20.63 -6.32
N ALA A 22 3.62 20.81 -5.83
CA ALA A 22 4.81 20.34 -6.52
C ALA A 22 4.87 18.81 -6.55
N MET A 23 4.64 18.15 -5.41
CA MET A 23 4.66 16.69 -5.31
C MET A 23 3.55 16.04 -6.13
N LEU A 24 2.35 16.64 -6.15
CA LEU A 24 1.26 16.20 -7.02
C LEU A 24 1.67 16.28 -8.50
N LYS A 25 2.26 17.40 -8.93
CA LYS A 25 2.67 17.57 -10.32
C LYS A 25 3.73 16.56 -10.74
N ASP A 26 4.69 16.27 -9.88
CA ASP A 26 5.70 15.24 -10.13
C ASP A 26 5.08 13.83 -10.19
N ALA A 27 4.12 13.53 -9.31
CA ALA A 27 3.39 12.25 -9.33
C ALA A 27 2.57 12.07 -10.62
N GLN A 28 1.83 13.10 -11.05
CA GLN A 28 1.10 13.10 -12.32
C GLN A 28 2.03 12.88 -13.50
N THR A 29 3.11 13.67 -13.57
CA THR A 29 4.09 13.58 -14.66
C THR A 29 4.70 12.18 -14.73
N TYR A 30 5.04 11.59 -13.58
CA TYR A 30 5.55 10.23 -13.53
C TYR A 30 4.50 9.20 -14.01
N LEU A 31 3.28 9.26 -13.50
CA LEU A 31 2.22 8.31 -13.87
C LEU A 31 1.87 8.41 -15.36
N GLU A 32 1.76 9.61 -15.90
CA GLU A 32 1.55 9.83 -17.35
C GLU A 32 2.69 9.20 -18.17
N SER A 33 3.94 9.32 -17.71
CA SER A 33 5.11 8.73 -18.40
C SER A 33 5.09 7.20 -18.48
N ILE A 34 4.29 6.53 -17.63
CA ILE A 34 4.09 5.08 -17.64
C ILE A 34 2.69 4.68 -18.13
N ASN A 35 2.03 5.55 -18.89
CA ASN A 35 0.68 5.36 -19.45
C ASN A 35 -0.43 5.21 -18.40
N VAL A 36 -0.27 5.86 -17.25
CA VAL A 36 -1.33 6.03 -16.24
C VAL A 36 -1.77 7.51 -16.28
N PRO A 37 -2.74 7.89 -17.12
CA PRO A 37 -3.20 9.28 -17.25
C PRO A 37 -3.84 9.77 -15.94
N GLU A 38 -4.11 11.09 -15.86
CA GLU A 38 -4.77 11.68 -14.69
C GLU A 38 -6.07 10.95 -14.31
N THR A 39 -6.92 10.58 -15.26
CA THR A 39 -8.16 9.81 -15.06
C THR A 39 -8.22 8.59 -15.98
N GLY A 40 -8.91 7.52 -15.55
CA GLY A 40 -9.06 6.29 -16.35
C GLY A 40 -7.72 5.63 -16.70
N GLY A 41 -7.61 5.07 -17.89
CA GLY A 41 -6.38 4.46 -18.39
C GLY A 41 -6.63 3.60 -19.63
N PRO A 42 -5.57 3.04 -20.22
CA PRO A 42 -5.72 2.18 -21.38
C PRO A 42 -6.31 0.80 -21.02
N GLY A 43 -6.94 0.14 -21.99
CA GLY A 43 -7.40 -1.24 -21.85
C GLY A 43 -8.44 -1.41 -20.73
N THR A 44 -8.14 -2.28 -19.76
CA THR A 44 -9.02 -2.54 -18.61
C THR A 44 -9.13 -1.37 -17.65
N ASP A 45 -8.27 -0.35 -17.77
CA ASP A 45 -8.24 0.80 -16.88
C ASP A 45 -9.20 1.93 -17.31
N ILE A 46 -9.89 1.80 -18.44
CA ILE A 46 -10.80 2.84 -18.98
C ILE A 46 -11.88 3.25 -17.97
N GLY A 47 -12.35 2.29 -17.15
CA GLY A 47 -13.40 2.50 -16.15
C GLY A 47 -12.91 2.92 -14.76
N GLN A 48 -11.62 3.20 -14.55
CA GLN A 48 -11.10 3.59 -13.24
C GLN A 48 -11.67 4.95 -12.80
N PRO A 49 -12.47 5.02 -11.72
CA PRO A 49 -13.15 6.25 -11.31
C PRO A 49 -12.22 7.28 -10.67
N ASN A 50 -11.11 6.83 -10.08
CA ASN A 50 -10.24 7.69 -9.28
C ASN A 50 -9.17 8.36 -10.13
N SER A 51 -9.00 9.67 -9.96
CA SER A 51 -7.91 10.41 -10.59
C SER A 51 -6.61 10.31 -9.78
N THR A 52 -5.48 10.65 -10.39
CA THR A 52 -4.20 10.78 -9.68
C THR A 52 -4.29 11.87 -8.61
N THR A 53 -4.93 13.00 -8.90
CA THR A 53 -5.19 14.07 -7.93
C THR A 53 -5.99 13.56 -6.74
N PHE A 54 -7.14 12.92 -6.98
CA PHE A 54 -7.98 12.39 -5.91
C PHE A 54 -7.20 11.41 -5.02
N SER A 55 -6.51 10.45 -5.64
CA SER A 55 -5.77 9.40 -4.93
C SER A 55 -4.62 9.97 -4.09
N PHE A 56 -3.90 10.94 -4.63
CA PHE A 56 -2.83 11.66 -3.93
C PHE A 56 -3.37 12.47 -2.75
N GLU A 57 -4.47 13.19 -2.94
CA GLU A 57 -5.10 13.98 -1.88
C GLU A 57 -5.64 13.10 -0.77
N THR A 58 -6.29 11.98 -1.10
CA THR A 58 -6.73 10.98 -0.12
C THR A 58 -5.54 10.39 0.65
N MET A 59 -4.42 10.08 -0.01
CA MET A 59 -3.21 9.64 0.71
C MET A 59 -2.72 10.69 1.70
N LEU A 60 -2.70 11.97 1.31
CA LEU A 60 -2.23 13.07 2.17
C LEU A 60 -3.16 13.38 3.36
N THR A 61 -4.47 13.09 3.30
CA THR A 61 -5.33 13.22 4.49
C THR A 61 -4.91 12.27 5.62
N HIS A 62 -4.15 11.23 5.31
CA HIS A 62 -3.62 10.25 6.26
C HIS A 62 -2.14 10.47 6.63
N ASP A 63 -1.54 11.60 6.24
CA ASP A 63 -0.09 11.82 6.36
C ASP A 63 0.45 11.65 7.79
N VAL A 64 -0.23 12.20 8.79
CA VAL A 64 0.15 12.08 10.21
C VAL A 64 0.21 10.61 10.64
N ARG A 65 -0.80 9.81 10.25
CA ARG A 65 -0.83 8.37 10.55
C ARG A 65 0.30 7.63 9.84
N ILE A 66 0.49 7.87 8.55
CA ILE A 66 1.54 7.22 7.76
C ILE A 66 2.92 7.57 8.34
N THR A 67 3.13 8.82 8.73
CA THR A 67 4.34 9.28 9.41
C THR A 67 4.55 8.54 10.73
N ASN A 68 3.52 8.43 11.58
CA ASN A 68 3.62 7.70 12.85
C ASN A 68 3.93 6.21 12.65
N LEU A 69 3.32 5.57 11.66
CA LEU A 69 3.62 4.17 11.31
C LEU A 69 5.07 4.02 10.83
N ALA A 70 5.52 4.89 9.92
CA ALA A 70 6.90 4.92 9.42
C ALA A 70 7.91 5.07 10.56
N ARG A 71 7.65 5.98 11.51
CA ARG A 71 8.50 6.23 12.67
C ARG A 71 8.53 5.04 13.63
N ASN A 72 7.37 4.53 14.01
CA ASN A 72 7.24 3.42 14.97
C ASN A 72 7.87 2.14 14.44
N LEU A 73 7.71 1.86 13.14
CA LEU A 73 8.25 0.66 12.51
C LEU A 73 9.64 0.87 11.92
N ARG A 74 10.16 2.10 11.94
CA ARG A 74 11.43 2.52 11.32
C ARG A 74 11.54 2.14 9.84
N ILE A 75 10.44 2.29 9.12
CA ILE A 75 10.33 2.07 7.66
C ILE A 75 10.22 3.43 6.99
N ARG A 76 10.74 3.57 5.78
CA ARG A 76 10.57 4.81 4.99
C ARG A 76 9.10 5.08 4.70
N LYS A 77 8.64 6.29 5.03
CA LYS A 77 7.27 6.78 4.76
C LYS A 77 6.86 6.59 3.30
N SER A 78 7.78 6.88 2.37
CA SER A 78 7.58 6.70 0.93
C SER A 78 7.23 5.25 0.56
N LEU A 79 7.76 4.24 1.27
CA LEU A 79 7.46 2.83 1.02
C LEU A 79 6.01 2.47 1.39
N ILE A 80 5.42 3.16 2.36
CA ILE A 80 4.01 2.99 2.78
C ILE A 80 3.08 3.79 1.84
N GLN A 81 3.49 5.00 1.47
CA GLN A 81 2.72 5.89 0.59
C GLN A 81 2.51 5.29 -0.82
N CYS A 82 3.51 4.60 -1.37
CA CYS A 82 3.44 4.05 -2.72
C CYS A 82 2.27 3.09 -2.96
N PRO A 83 2.15 1.97 -2.22
CA PRO A 83 1.01 1.07 -2.41
C PRO A 83 -0.31 1.77 -2.07
N LEU A 84 -0.38 2.58 -1.00
CA LEU A 84 -1.61 3.29 -0.66
C LEU A 84 -2.13 4.17 -1.81
N MET A 85 -1.28 5.03 -2.37
CA MET A 85 -1.69 5.92 -3.46
C MET A 85 -2.03 5.11 -4.73
N TRP A 86 -1.22 4.09 -5.03
CA TRP A 86 -1.43 3.26 -6.22
C TRP A 86 -2.74 2.48 -6.17
N GLU A 87 -3.07 1.85 -5.04
CA GLU A 87 -4.30 1.08 -4.88
C GLU A 87 -5.54 1.97 -4.94
N ILE A 88 -5.51 3.16 -4.33
CA ILE A 88 -6.60 4.15 -4.50
C ILE A 88 -6.73 4.54 -5.98
N ARG A 89 -5.60 4.76 -6.68
CA ARG A 89 -5.62 5.16 -8.09
C ARG A 89 -6.13 4.05 -9.01
N LYS A 90 -5.81 2.80 -8.71
CA LYS A 90 -6.16 1.63 -9.53
C LYS A 90 -7.47 0.95 -9.13
N TYR A 91 -8.14 1.46 -8.10
CA TYR A 91 -9.51 1.10 -7.77
C TYR A 91 -10.38 1.10 -9.03
N ASN A 92 -11.17 0.06 -9.22
CA ASN A 92 -11.96 -0.18 -10.41
C ASN A 92 -13.39 -0.64 -10.04
N LEU A 93 -14.24 -0.82 -11.05
CA LEU A 93 -15.65 -1.12 -10.86
C LEU A 93 -15.92 -2.56 -10.37
N ASP A 94 -14.95 -3.46 -10.47
CA ASP A 94 -15.07 -4.83 -9.98
C ASP A 94 -14.80 -4.93 -8.47
N ASP A 95 -14.12 -3.95 -7.87
CA ASP A 95 -13.79 -3.95 -6.43
C ASP A 95 -15.06 -3.91 -5.54
N PRO A 96 -16.05 -3.00 -5.74
CA PRO A 96 -17.31 -3.05 -5.00
C PRO A 96 -18.08 -4.35 -5.20
N VAL A 97 -18.00 -4.95 -6.40
CA VAL A 97 -18.65 -6.24 -6.69
C VAL A 97 -17.98 -7.35 -5.90
N ALA A 98 -16.65 -7.41 -5.89
CA ALA A 98 -15.90 -8.38 -5.11
C ALA A 98 -16.20 -8.25 -3.61
N ASP A 99 -16.29 -7.03 -3.09
CA ASP A 99 -16.64 -6.78 -1.69
C ASP A 99 -18.08 -7.21 -1.35
N GLN A 100 -19.03 -6.99 -2.27
CA GLN A 100 -20.40 -7.46 -2.08
C GLN A 100 -20.48 -8.99 -2.09
N LEU A 101 -19.74 -9.66 -2.99
CA LEU A 101 -19.68 -11.12 -3.04
C LEU A 101 -19.11 -11.74 -1.76
N VAL A 102 -18.22 -11.03 -1.05
CA VAL A 102 -17.74 -11.46 0.28
C VAL A 102 -18.83 -11.31 1.34
N LYS A 103 -19.55 -10.18 1.35
CA LYS A 103 -20.70 -9.98 2.26
C LYS A 103 -21.77 -11.05 2.04
N ASP A 104 -22.10 -11.35 0.79
CA ASP A 104 -23.12 -12.33 0.42
C ASP A 104 -22.78 -13.75 0.89
N HIS A 105 -21.49 -14.13 0.86
CA HIS A 105 -20.98 -15.40 1.39
C HIS A 105 -21.21 -15.49 2.91
N TYR A 106 -20.77 -14.51 3.68
CA TYR A 106 -20.88 -14.54 5.16
C TYR A 106 -22.29 -14.31 5.68
N GLN A 107 -23.16 -13.66 4.90
CA GLN A 107 -24.59 -13.52 5.23
C GLN A 107 -25.41 -14.78 4.91
N GLY A 108 -24.80 -15.81 4.30
CA GLY A 108 -25.48 -17.07 4.00
C GLY A 108 -26.54 -16.96 2.91
N THR A 109 -26.42 -15.97 2.01
CA THR A 109 -27.41 -15.74 0.93
C THR A 109 -27.41 -16.85 -0.13
N GLY A 110 -26.30 -17.60 -0.24
CA GLY A 110 -26.09 -18.62 -1.28
C GLY A 110 -25.71 -18.07 -2.66
N ILE A 111 -25.56 -16.74 -2.81
CA ILE A 111 -25.23 -16.07 -4.08
C ILE A 111 -23.74 -16.25 -4.44
N SER A 112 -22.87 -16.33 -3.44
CA SER A 112 -21.42 -16.32 -3.60
C SER A 112 -20.75 -17.30 -2.63
N THR A 113 -19.66 -17.91 -3.09
CA THR A 113 -18.72 -18.71 -2.27
C THR A 113 -17.41 -17.95 -2.01
N LYS A 114 -17.34 -16.69 -2.42
CA LYS A 114 -16.16 -15.84 -2.25
C LYS A 114 -16.08 -15.40 -0.79
N ASN A 115 -15.09 -15.88 -0.06
CA ASN A 115 -14.90 -15.61 1.36
C ASN A 115 -13.82 -14.55 1.68
N ASP A 116 -13.14 -14.03 0.66
CA ASP A 116 -12.11 -12.99 0.77
C ASP A 116 -11.96 -12.20 -0.55
N SER A 117 -11.57 -10.92 -0.44
CA SER A 117 -11.27 -9.98 -1.53
C SER A 117 -10.22 -8.96 -1.07
N SER A 118 -9.49 -8.35 -2.00
CA SER A 118 -8.80 -7.10 -1.72
C SER A 118 -9.85 -6.04 -1.38
N THR A 119 -9.64 -5.32 -0.26
CA THR A 119 -10.61 -4.31 0.16
C THR A 119 -9.97 -3.12 0.87
N GLY A 120 -10.75 -2.04 1.01
CA GLY A 120 -10.34 -0.75 1.57
C GLY A 120 -9.27 -0.02 0.75
N LEU A 121 -8.68 1.02 1.33
CA LEU A 121 -7.78 1.94 0.60
C LEU A 121 -6.49 1.28 0.12
N GLY A 122 -5.95 0.33 0.88
CA GLY A 122 -4.74 -0.41 0.53
C GLY A 122 -5.00 -1.72 -0.21
N GLN A 123 -6.26 -2.03 -0.56
CA GLN A 123 -6.66 -3.23 -1.32
C GLN A 123 -6.05 -4.52 -0.78
N ILE A 124 -6.25 -4.77 0.52
CA ILE A 124 -5.63 -5.89 1.23
C ILE A 124 -6.65 -7.01 1.42
N PHE A 125 -6.26 -8.25 1.12
CA PHE A 125 -7.01 -9.46 1.46
C PHE A 125 -6.88 -9.78 2.95
N ALA A 126 -7.94 -10.30 3.58
CA ALA A 126 -7.90 -10.68 4.99
C ALA A 126 -6.86 -11.76 5.28
N ALA A 127 -6.74 -12.76 4.39
CA ALA A 127 -5.70 -13.79 4.52
C ALA A 127 -4.28 -13.19 4.47
N THR A 128 -4.07 -12.15 3.65
CA THR A 128 -2.79 -11.43 3.56
C THR A 128 -2.51 -10.64 4.85
N ALA A 129 -3.51 -9.92 5.37
CA ALA A 129 -3.38 -9.20 6.63
C ALA A 129 -3.07 -10.12 7.80
N ILE A 130 -3.73 -11.29 7.89
CA ILE A 130 -3.47 -12.30 8.93
C ILE A 130 -2.04 -12.82 8.85
N ARG A 131 -1.56 -13.22 7.66
CA ARG A 131 -0.16 -13.68 7.50
C ARG A 131 0.84 -12.62 7.92
N ALA A 132 0.65 -11.38 7.46
CA ALA A 132 1.51 -10.25 7.79
C ALA A 132 1.53 -9.95 9.30
N ARG A 133 0.35 -9.94 9.93
CA ARG A 133 0.21 -9.74 11.37
C ARG A 133 0.89 -10.86 12.15
N ASN A 134 0.63 -12.12 11.82
CA ASN A 134 1.25 -13.27 12.48
C ASN A 134 2.77 -13.24 12.37
N HIS A 135 3.29 -12.91 11.18
CA HIS A 135 4.73 -12.72 10.98
C HIS A 135 5.27 -11.65 11.93
N CYS A 136 4.65 -10.47 11.98
CA CYS A 136 5.08 -9.39 12.85
C CYS A 136 4.94 -9.71 14.35
N ILE A 137 3.94 -10.50 14.76
CA ILE A 137 3.81 -11.01 16.14
C ILE A 137 4.95 -11.96 16.47
N ASN A 138 5.24 -12.93 15.60
CA ASN A 138 6.32 -13.90 15.80
C ASN A 138 7.70 -13.24 15.83
N GLN A 139 7.87 -12.09 15.19
CA GLN A 139 9.08 -11.27 15.22
C GLN A 139 9.11 -10.27 16.41
N GLY A 140 8.08 -10.25 17.26
CA GLY A 140 8.00 -9.32 18.39
C GLY A 140 7.83 -7.84 18.00
N ILE A 141 7.41 -7.56 16.76
CA ILE A 141 7.22 -6.20 16.23
C ILE A 141 5.92 -5.60 16.74
N ILE A 142 4.88 -6.42 16.86
CA ILE A 142 3.57 -6.08 17.42
C ILE A 142 3.12 -7.21 18.35
N SER A 143 2.12 -6.93 19.17
CA SER A 143 1.51 -7.92 20.06
C SER A 143 0.12 -8.34 19.59
N GLY A 144 -0.28 -9.54 20.02
CA GLY A 144 -1.66 -10.03 19.99
C GLY A 144 -1.78 -11.50 19.61
N PRO A 145 -3.00 -11.99 19.39
CA PRO A 145 -3.23 -13.40 19.08
C PRO A 145 -2.79 -13.74 17.65
N ILE A 146 -2.29 -14.96 17.48
CA ILE A 146 -2.08 -15.59 16.18
C ILE A 146 -3.44 -16.07 15.66
N MET A 147 -3.73 -15.78 14.39
CA MET A 147 -4.96 -16.18 13.69
C MET A 147 -4.65 -17.15 12.55
N ASP A 148 -5.64 -17.89 12.06
CA ASP A 148 -5.50 -18.80 10.93
C ASP A 148 -6.08 -18.18 9.64
N PRO A 149 -5.28 -17.89 8.60
CA PRO A 149 -5.76 -17.30 7.35
C PRO A 149 -6.62 -18.26 6.50
N GLY A 150 -6.73 -19.55 6.88
CA GLY A 150 -7.63 -20.51 6.25
C GLY A 150 -8.96 -20.68 6.99
N LYS A 151 -9.16 -19.98 8.11
CA LYS A 151 -10.34 -20.16 8.98
C LYS A 151 -11.31 -18.98 8.85
N GLU A 152 -12.53 -19.28 8.43
CA GLU A 152 -13.62 -18.30 8.23
C GLU A 152 -13.85 -17.38 9.45
N SER A 153 -13.79 -17.93 10.68
CA SER A 153 -14.00 -17.15 11.92
C SER A 153 -12.93 -16.08 12.14
N ASP A 154 -11.76 -16.22 11.52
CA ASP A 154 -10.65 -15.30 11.65
C ASP A 154 -10.59 -14.37 10.44
N LEU A 155 -10.92 -14.88 9.24
CA LEU A 155 -11.02 -14.10 8.01
C LEU A 155 -12.08 -13.01 8.10
N TRP A 156 -13.30 -13.34 8.51
CA TRP A 156 -14.42 -12.39 8.45
C TRP A 156 -14.19 -11.12 9.27
N PRO A 157 -13.83 -11.18 10.57
CA PRO A 157 -13.59 -9.97 11.35
C PRO A 157 -12.43 -9.13 10.81
N VAL A 158 -11.37 -9.77 10.29
CA VAL A 158 -10.24 -9.05 9.68
C VAL A 158 -10.67 -8.37 8.39
N TRP A 159 -11.42 -9.06 7.53
CA TRP A 159 -11.97 -8.48 6.30
C TRP A 159 -12.86 -7.27 6.61
N GLN A 160 -13.77 -7.40 7.60
CA GLN A 160 -14.64 -6.30 8.02
C GLN A 160 -13.85 -5.08 8.50
N ASN A 161 -12.76 -5.28 9.25
CA ASN A 161 -11.90 -4.18 9.70
C ASN A 161 -11.14 -3.54 8.54
N LEU A 162 -10.63 -4.34 7.59
CA LEU A 162 -9.99 -3.83 6.37
C LEU A 162 -10.97 -3.01 5.52
N HIS A 163 -12.23 -3.44 5.42
CA HIS A 163 -13.25 -2.81 4.59
C HIS A 163 -13.81 -1.52 5.22
N ASN A 164 -14.14 -1.56 6.52
CA ASN A 164 -14.89 -0.49 7.19
C ASN A 164 -14.02 0.51 7.96
N ASP A 165 -12.77 0.15 8.30
CA ASP A 165 -11.86 1.03 9.04
C ASP A 165 -10.61 1.35 8.22
N ALA A 166 -10.61 2.54 7.60
CA ALA A 166 -9.47 3.06 6.86
C ALA A 166 -8.18 3.10 7.71
N ASN A 167 -8.29 3.35 9.02
CA ASN A 167 -7.12 3.37 9.90
C ASN A 167 -6.52 1.98 10.08
N TYR A 168 -7.37 0.96 10.25
CA TYR A 168 -6.93 -0.44 10.32
C TYR A 168 -6.28 -0.86 9.00
N ASN A 169 -6.92 -0.54 7.86
CA ASN A 169 -6.41 -0.86 6.53
C ASN A 169 -5.03 -0.23 6.29
N ILE A 170 -4.88 1.08 6.50
CA ILE A 170 -3.60 1.79 6.33
C ILE A 170 -2.53 1.27 7.30
N SER A 171 -2.89 0.96 8.55
CA SER A 171 -1.95 0.42 9.53
C SER A 171 -1.48 -1.00 9.22
N THR A 172 -2.19 -1.70 8.32
CA THR A 172 -1.84 -3.05 7.85
C THR A 172 -0.80 -3.03 6.73
N ILE A 173 -0.79 -1.98 5.88
CA ILE A 173 0.17 -1.81 4.77
C ILE A 173 1.63 -2.08 5.18
N PRO A 174 2.19 -1.42 6.22
CA PRO A 174 3.58 -1.66 6.59
C PRO A 174 3.83 -3.08 7.10
N LEU A 175 2.85 -3.76 7.68
CA LEU A 175 2.99 -5.16 8.10
C LEU A 175 3.10 -6.07 6.87
N VAL A 176 2.28 -5.82 5.85
CA VAL A 176 2.33 -6.54 4.57
C VAL A 176 3.66 -6.30 3.86
N LEU A 177 4.21 -5.09 3.93
CA LEU A 177 5.55 -4.81 3.38
C LEU A 177 6.66 -5.56 4.15
N ILE A 178 6.58 -5.65 5.48
CA ILE A 178 7.54 -6.42 6.29
C ILE A 178 7.49 -7.91 5.94
N GLU A 179 6.30 -8.51 5.96
CA GLU A 179 6.14 -9.94 5.62
C GLU A 179 6.51 -10.20 4.15
N GLY A 180 6.13 -9.29 3.25
CA GLY A 180 6.46 -9.37 1.83
C GLY A 180 7.98 -9.38 1.60
N ALA A 181 8.73 -8.51 2.25
CA ALA A 181 10.20 -8.51 2.18
C ALA A 181 10.78 -9.86 2.63
N HIS A 182 10.33 -10.38 3.77
CA HIS A 182 10.73 -11.69 4.26
C HIS A 182 10.39 -12.82 3.26
N ALA A 183 9.19 -12.79 2.68
CA ALA A 183 8.72 -13.81 1.74
C ALA A 183 9.56 -13.87 0.45
N VAL A 184 10.30 -12.81 0.12
CA VAL A 184 11.24 -12.79 -1.02
C VAL A 184 12.71 -12.88 -0.58
N GLY A 185 12.97 -13.30 0.66
CA GLY A 185 14.31 -13.56 1.19
C GLY A 185 15.10 -12.30 1.58
N LEU A 186 14.43 -11.17 1.78
CA LEU A 186 15.06 -9.91 2.19
C LEU A 186 14.97 -9.70 3.69
N GLY A 187 15.85 -8.86 4.22
CA GLY A 187 15.74 -8.34 5.58
C GLY A 187 14.49 -7.47 5.76
N ARG A 188 14.11 -7.22 7.01
CA ARG A 188 13.03 -6.29 7.34
C ARG A 188 13.30 -4.91 6.71
N PRO A 189 12.30 -4.27 6.06
CA PRO A 189 12.44 -2.91 5.56
C PRO A 189 12.86 -1.95 6.69
N GLY A 190 13.92 -1.19 6.42
CA GLY A 190 14.51 -0.23 7.35
C GLY A 190 14.69 1.16 6.72
N LEU A 191 15.44 2.02 7.40
CA LEU A 191 15.75 3.38 6.92
C LEU A 191 16.83 3.40 5.83
N ASP A 192 17.63 2.34 5.75
CA ASP A 192 18.72 2.11 4.81
C ASP A 192 18.37 1.05 3.75
N PHE A 193 17.11 0.62 3.72
CA PHE A 193 16.61 -0.36 2.75
C PHE A 193 16.89 0.09 1.32
N SER A 194 17.55 -0.76 0.54
CA SER A 194 18.01 -0.37 -0.79
C SER A 194 16.82 -0.11 -1.72
N GLU A 195 17.07 0.61 -2.81
CA GLU A 195 16.04 0.85 -3.81
C GLU A 195 15.58 -0.46 -4.48
N ASP A 196 16.50 -1.38 -4.75
CA ASP A 196 16.16 -2.68 -5.33
C ASP A 196 15.35 -3.56 -4.36
N ASP A 197 15.68 -3.53 -3.07
CA ASP A 197 14.92 -4.26 -2.04
C ASP A 197 13.54 -3.64 -1.84
N SER A 198 13.43 -2.31 -1.91
CA SER A 198 12.16 -1.58 -1.93
C SER A 198 11.31 -2.01 -3.13
N ARG A 199 11.89 -2.06 -4.33
CA ARG A 199 11.22 -2.51 -5.57
C ARG A 199 10.72 -3.94 -5.47
N LYS A 200 11.53 -4.86 -4.94
CA LYS A 200 11.16 -6.27 -4.72
C LYS A 200 10.04 -6.43 -3.69
N THR A 201 10.12 -5.67 -2.60
CA THR A 201 9.09 -5.63 -1.56
C THR A 201 7.77 -5.08 -2.10
N LEU A 202 7.81 -3.99 -2.87
CA LEU A 202 6.64 -3.41 -3.54
C LEU A 202 6.04 -4.38 -4.56
N ALA A 203 6.87 -5.09 -5.34
CA ALA A 203 6.38 -6.16 -6.21
C ALA A 203 5.61 -7.23 -5.42
N ARG A 204 6.16 -7.65 -4.28
CA ARG A 204 5.55 -8.69 -3.44
C ARG A 204 4.22 -8.27 -2.81
N TYR A 205 4.04 -6.98 -2.51
CA TYR A 205 2.79 -6.40 -2.02
C TYR A 205 1.61 -6.72 -2.94
N ASN A 206 1.78 -6.54 -4.25
CA ASN A 206 0.76 -6.86 -5.25
C ASN A 206 0.58 -8.37 -5.47
N GLY A 207 1.66 -9.16 -5.42
CA GLY A 207 1.57 -10.60 -5.63
C GLY A 207 2.90 -11.26 -5.99
N THR A 208 2.86 -12.24 -6.90
CA THR A 208 4.04 -12.94 -7.41
C THR A 208 4.02 -13.01 -8.94
N GLY A 209 5.12 -13.46 -9.56
CA GLY A 209 5.22 -13.57 -11.02
C GLY A 209 5.47 -12.24 -11.74
N ASP A 210 5.25 -12.21 -13.05
CA ASP A 210 5.71 -11.10 -13.89
C ASP A 210 4.86 -9.82 -13.76
N LYS A 211 3.56 -9.96 -13.48
CA LYS A 211 2.69 -8.82 -13.14
C LYS A 211 3.16 -8.11 -11.86
N ALA A 212 3.54 -8.88 -10.84
CA ALA A 212 4.13 -8.34 -9.61
C ALA A 212 5.45 -7.62 -9.87
N LYS A 213 6.34 -8.20 -10.71
CA LYS A 213 7.58 -7.51 -11.11
C LYS A 213 7.32 -6.20 -11.84
N GLN A 214 6.31 -6.15 -12.71
CA GLN A 214 5.90 -4.91 -13.40
C GLN A 214 5.37 -3.88 -12.41
N TYR A 215 4.50 -4.29 -11.49
CA TYR A 215 4.02 -3.45 -10.40
C TYR A 215 5.17 -2.84 -9.60
N GLY A 216 6.15 -3.65 -9.17
CA GLY A 216 7.33 -3.13 -8.46
C GLY A 216 8.14 -2.11 -9.28
N ARG A 217 8.29 -2.32 -10.60
CA ARG A 217 8.94 -1.35 -11.49
C ARG A 217 8.16 -0.03 -11.60
N GLN A 218 6.83 -0.08 -11.56
CA GLN A 218 6.00 1.12 -11.57
C GLN A 218 6.04 1.84 -10.22
N LEU A 219 5.95 1.12 -9.09
CA LEU A 219 5.94 1.75 -7.78
C LEU A 219 7.31 2.31 -7.38
N ILE A 220 8.44 1.76 -7.88
CA ILE A 220 9.74 2.33 -7.51
C ILE A 220 9.96 3.73 -8.10
N GLY A 221 9.38 4.06 -9.26
CA GLY A 221 9.43 5.43 -9.76
C GLY A 221 8.55 6.37 -8.94
N LEU A 222 7.38 5.92 -8.47
CA LEU A 222 6.55 6.67 -7.54
C LEU A 222 7.25 6.86 -6.18
N TYR A 223 7.98 5.84 -5.72
CA TYR A 223 8.81 5.91 -4.52
C TYR A 223 9.86 7.00 -4.64
N ARG A 224 10.56 7.11 -5.77
CA ARG A 224 11.53 8.19 -6.00
C ARG A 224 10.86 9.57 -5.96
N VAL A 225 9.67 9.72 -6.54
CA VAL A 225 8.89 10.95 -6.45
C VAL A 225 8.61 11.28 -4.98
N PHE A 226 8.06 10.35 -4.21
CA PHE A 226 7.72 10.62 -2.81
C PHE A 226 8.95 10.87 -1.92
N GLU A 227 10.01 10.09 -2.14
CA GLU A 227 11.25 10.19 -1.39
C GLU A 227 11.98 11.51 -1.65
N LYS A 228 11.89 12.09 -2.87
CA LYS A 228 12.41 13.44 -3.17
C LYS A 228 11.89 14.49 -2.17
N TYR A 229 10.61 14.43 -1.81
CA TYR A 229 9.99 15.37 -0.88
C TYR A 229 10.20 14.97 0.58
N ASN A 230 9.94 13.70 0.91
CA ASN A 230 10.06 13.23 2.29
C ASN A 230 11.52 13.31 2.81
N ALA A 231 12.51 12.93 2.00
CA ALA A 231 13.91 12.97 2.42
C ALA A 231 14.42 14.39 2.67
N ALA A 232 13.90 15.39 1.93
CA ALA A 232 14.25 16.80 2.14
C ALA A 232 13.75 17.32 3.50
N LEU A 233 12.61 16.80 3.99
CA LEU A 233 12.03 17.21 5.27
C LEU A 233 12.75 16.62 6.49
N ARG A 234 13.43 15.47 6.35
CA ARG A 234 14.21 14.85 7.44
C ARG A 234 15.47 15.63 7.83
N ARG A 235 15.88 16.58 6.98
CA ARG A 235 17.12 17.37 7.13
C ARG A 235 16.91 18.70 7.83
N ARG A 236 15.69 18.98 8.28
CA ARG A 236 15.33 20.15 9.08
C ARG A 236 15.28 19.77 10.54
#